data_AF-A0AAD8BH13-F1
#
_entry.id   AF-A0AAD8BH13-F1
#
_cell.length_a   1.000
_cell.length_b   1.000
_cell.length_c   1.000
_cell.angle_alpha   90.00
_cell.angle_beta   90.00
_cell.angle_gamma   90.00
#
_symmetry.space_group_name_H-M   'P 1'
#
loop_
_entity.id
_entity.type
_entity.pdbx_description
1 polymer ?
#
loop_
_entity_poly.entity_id
_entity_poly.type
_entity_poly.pdbx_seq_one_letter_code
_entity_poly.pdbx_strand_id
1 'polypeptide(L)'
;LSGGEEHLEKLAELERLLAQAQSEKMKLVEEQVKIRESEMLALQKNEALERELEQVKLREKNTQMQARPMTRFLPNTSKDFDLRAHIEGSGHLLDMCPHVIVTNHSCRGFLHKMGGRIKTWKKRWFVFDRMKRKVLYYTDKTETKLKGSVCFQAIEEVYVDHLRTVKSPSPKLTFCMKTFDRTYYLVAPSPETMTIWIDVLFSGAEGYQQFFDS
;
A
#
# COMPACT_ATOMS: atom_id res chain seq x y z
N LEU A 1 22.04 -17.53 97.75
CA LEU A 1 21.34 -18.33 96.74
C LEU A 1 20.58 -17.50 95.69
N SER A 2 20.44 -16.16 95.80
CA SER A 2 19.60 -15.38 94.87
C SER A 2 20.27 -14.85 93.59
N GLY A 3 21.59 -14.95 93.42
CA GLY A 3 22.27 -14.47 92.21
C GLY A 3 22.16 -15.40 90.99
N GLY A 4 21.80 -16.67 91.20
CA GLY A 4 21.63 -17.66 90.12
C GLY A 4 20.28 -17.55 89.42
N GLU A 5 19.22 -17.22 90.14
CA GLU A 5 17.87 -17.02 89.58
C GLU A 5 17.80 -15.76 88.72
N GLU A 6 18.39 -14.65 89.18
CA GLU A 6 18.42 -13.38 88.43
C GLU A 6 19.23 -13.50 87.12
N HIS A 7 20.27 -14.34 87.10
CA HIS A 7 21.06 -14.61 85.90
C HIS A 7 20.30 -15.49 84.90
N LEU A 8 19.52 -16.46 85.40
CA LEU A 8 18.70 -17.34 84.57
C LEU A 8 17.55 -16.56 83.90
N GLU A 9 16.95 -15.62 84.62
CA GLU A 9 15.88 -14.76 84.12
C GLU A 9 16.38 -13.81 83.02
N LYS A 10 17.58 -13.23 83.20
CA LYS A 10 18.25 -12.41 82.16
C LYS A 10 18.59 -13.21 80.90
N LEU A 11 18.99 -14.47 81.04
CA LEU A 11 19.24 -15.36 79.89
C LEU A 11 17.94 -15.67 79.13
N ALA A 12 16.85 -15.97 79.83
CA ALA A 12 15.55 -16.23 79.21
C ALA A 12 14.99 -14.99 78.49
N GLU A 13 15.20 -13.79 79.05
CA GLU A 13 14.81 -12.54 78.40
C GLU A 13 15.63 -12.27 77.12
N LEU A 14 16.94 -12.53 77.16
CA LEU A 14 17.82 -12.41 75.99
C LEU A 14 17.41 -13.39 74.87
N GLU A 15 17.07 -14.64 75.21
CA GLU A 15 16.57 -15.63 74.25
C GLU A 15 15.25 -15.19 73.60
N ARG A 16 14.34 -14.60 74.38
CA ARG A 16 13.07 -14.07 73.86
C ARG A 16 13.28 -12.91 72.89
N LEU A 17 14.18 -11.99 73.22
CA LEU A 17 14.55 -10.86 72.35
C LEU A 17 15.22 -11.35 71.06
N LEU A 18 16.09 -12.36 71.15
CA LEU A 18 16.72 -12.98 69.98
C LEU A 18 15.68 -13.62 69.06
N ALA A 19 14.72 -14.37 69.61
CA ALA A 19 13.64 -14.99 68.85
C ALA A 19 12.73 -13.95 68.17
N GLN A 20 12.43 -12.85 68.87
CA GLN A 20 11.65 -11.74 68.29
C GLN A 20 12.40 -11.07 67.15
N ALA A 21 13.69 -10.76 67.34
CA ALA A 21 14.54 -10.17 66.30
C ALA A 21 14.69 -11.08 65.08
N GLN A 22 14.79 -12.41 65.28
CA GLN A 22 14.83 -13.39 64.20
C GLN A 22 13.51 -13.43 63.41
N SER A 23 12.37 -13.36 64.10
CA SER A 23 11.03 -13.32 63.48
C SER A 23 10.81 -12.05 62.67
N GLU A 24 11.17 -10.89 63.21
CA GLU A 24 11.09 -9.60 62.50
C GLU A 24 12.00 -9.56 61.27
N LYS A 25 13.24 -10.07 61.39
CA LYS A 25 14.16 -10.23 60.27
C LYS A 25 13.59 -11.13 59.18
N MET A 26 12.94 -12.24 59.55
CA MET A 26 12.35 -13.17 58.58
C MET A 26 11.19 -12.52 57.80
N LYS A 27 10.33 -11.74 58.48
CA LYS A 27 9.23 -10.99 57.84
C LYS A 27 9.74 -9.94 56.84
N LEU A 28 10.78 -9.19 57.20
CA LEU A 28 11.41 -8.21 56.30
C LEU A 28 12.01 -8.87 55.06
N VAL A 29 12.63 -10.05 55.22
CA VAL A 29 13.17 -10.82 54.10
C VAL A 29 12.05 -11.30 53.17
N GLU A 30 10.94 -11.83 53.71
CA GLU A 30 9.78 -12.25 52.91
C GLU A 30 9.16 -11.08 52.13
N GLU A 31 9.01 -9.91 52.76
CA GLU A 31 8.50 -8.71 52.09
C GLU A 31 9.43 -8.25 50.97
N GLN A 32 10.74 -8.26 51.22
CA GLN A 32 11.74 -7.90 50.22
C GLN A 32 11.76 -8.88 49.03
N VAL A 33 11.51 -10.17 49.28
CA VAL A 33 11.37 -11.20 48.23
C VAL A 33 10.13 -10.93 47.38
N LYS A 34 8.97 -10.66 48.01
CA LYS A 34 7.73 -10.32 47.28
C LYS A 34 7.88 -9.08 46.41
N ILE A 35 8.55 -8.05 46.91
CA ILE A 35 8.83 -6.82 46.13
C ILE A 35 9.68 -7.18 44.91
N ARG A 36 10.79 -7.90 45.08
CA ARG A 36 11.65 -8.31 43.96
C ARG A 36 10.92 -9.19 42.95
N GLU A 37 10.08 -10.11 43.39
CA GLU A 37 9.26 -10.94 42.51
C GLU A 37 8.29 -10.09 41.68
N SER A 38 7.65 -9.09 42.30
CA SER A 38 6.76 -8.15 41.59
C SER A 38 7.49 -7.28 40.56
N GLU A 39 8.69 -6.80 40.90
CA GLU A 39 9.54 -6.01 40.01
C GLU A 39 10.01 -6.84 38.81
N MET A 40 10.43 -8.09 39.05
CA MET A 40 10.83 -9.01 37.99
C MET A 40 9.68 -9.32 37.03
N LEU A 41 8.46 -9.51 37.55
CA LEU A 41 7.27 -9.72 36.71
C LEU A 41 6.92 -8.49 35.88
N ALA A 42 7.02 -7.30 36.47
CA ALA A 42 6.79 -6.04 35.76
C ALA A 42 7.82 -5.83 34.62
N LEU A 43 9.09 -6.16 34.87
CA LEU A 43 10.15 -6.09 33.87
C LEU A 43 9.87 -7.03 32.69
N GLN A 44 9.52 -8.28 32.97
CA GLN A 44 9.18 -9.27 31.94
C GLN A 44 7.97 -8.84 31.11
N LYS A 45 6.95 -8.24 31.75
CA LYS A 45 5.78 -7.71 31.05
C LYS A 45 6.15 -6.55 30.14
N ASN A 46 7.01 -5.63 30.59
CA ASN A 46 7.48 -4.51 29.77
C ASN A 46 8.28 -4.99 28.57
N GLU A 47 9.20 -5.94 28.75
CA GLU A 47 9.95 -6.53 27.62
C GLU A 47 9.01 -7.21 26.60
N ALA A 48 7.97 -7.91 27.07
CA ALA A 48 6.99 -8.52 26.18
C ALA A 48 6.22 -7.48 25.37
N LEU A 49 5.77 -6.39 26.01
CA LEU A 49 5.11 -5.27 25.32
C LEU A 49 6.03 -4.61 24.29
N GLU A 50 7.30 -4.42 24.60
CA GLU A 50 8.27 -3.84 23.66
C GLU A 50 8.45 -4.72 22.43
N ARG A 51 8.56 -6.05 22.62
CA ARG A 51 8.63 -7.01 21.49
C ARG A 51 7.36 -7.01 20.65
N GLU A 52 6.19 -6.97 21.28
CA GLU A 52 4.92 -6.86 20.54
C GLU A 52 4.84 -5.56 19.74
N LEU A 53 5.24 -4.43 20.34
CA LEU A 53 5.24 -3.13 19.67
C LEU A 53 6.19 -3.12 18.46
N GLU A 54 7.36 -3.73 18.57
CA GLU A 54 8.28 -3.91 17.42
C GLU A 54 7.66 -4.76 16.31
N GLN A 55 6.98 -5.86 16.66
CA GLN A 55 6.29 -6.69 15.67
C GLN A 55 5.15 -5.93 14.98
N VAL A 56 4.36 -5.15 15.72
CA VAL A 56 3.30 -4.29 15.17
C VAL A 56 3.90 -3.26 14.22
N LYS A 57 4.97 -2.56 14.62
CA LYS A 57 5.68 -1.58 13.77
C LYS A 57 6.21 -2.22 12.49
N LEU A 58 6.80 -3.42 12.58
CA LEU A 58 7.30 -4.15 11.42
C LEU A 58 6.15 -4.56 10.48
N ARG A 59 5.02 -5.00 11.04
CA ARG A 59 3.81 -5.34 10.29
C ARG A 59 3.22 -4.11 9.61
N GLU A 60 3.11 -2.98 10.31
CA GLU A 60 2.67 -1.70 9.75
C GLU A 60 3.59 -1.24 8.62
N LYS A 61 4.92 -1.30 8.80
CA LYS A 61 5.91 -0.94 7.78
C LYS A 61 5.79 -1.83 6.54
N ASN A 62 5.61 -3.14 6.72
CA ASN A 62 5.38 -4.08 5.62
C ASN A 62 4.05 -3.82 4.90
N THR A 63 2.97 -3.53 5.63
CA THR A 63 1.68 -3.15 5.04
C THR A 63 1.79 -1.81 4.30
N GLN A 64 2.53 -0.83 4.81
CA GLN A 64 2.79 0.44 4.14
C GLN A 64 3.59 0.29 2.85
N MET A 65 4.56 -0.62 2.83
CA MET A 65 5.33 -0.92 1.61
C MET A 65 4.50 -1.65 0.55
N GLN A 66 3.53 -2.47 0.95
CA GLN A 66 2.65 -3.19 0.02
C GLN A 66 1.41 -2.37 -0.38
N ALA A 67 0.96 -1.43 0.45
CA ALA A 67 -0.14 -0.53 0.15
C ALA A 67 0.35 0.57 -0.79
N ARG A 68 0.00 0.47 -2.07
CA ARG A 68 0.11 1.59 -3.00
C ARG A 68 -0.78 2.72 -2.45
N PRO A 69 -0.24 3.90 -2.09
CA PRO A 69 -1.07 4.96 -1.52
C PRO A 69 -2.21 5.27 -2.48
N MET A 70 -3.44 5.41 -1.96
CA MET A 70 -4.66 5.62 -2.75
C MET A 70 -4.54 6.82 -3.71
N THR A 71 -3.69 7.79 -3.35
CA THR A 71 -3.32 8.95 -4.18
C THR A 71 -2.64 8.59 -5.50
N ARG A 72 -2.13 7.37 -5.68
CA ARG A 72 -1.60 6.90 -6.98
C ARG A 72 -2.69 6.51 -7.98
N PHE A 73 -3.90 6.23 -7.50
CA PHE A 73 -5.04 5.84 -8.35
C PHE A 73 -5.99 7.00 -8.64
N LEU A 74 -5.74 8.15 -8.04
CA LEU A 74 -6.49 9.39 -8.28
C LEU A 74 -5.85 10.18 -9.42
N PRO A 75 -6.64 10.94 -10.20
CA PRO A 75 -6.13 11.68 -11.32
C PRO A 75 -5.40 12.89 -10.78
N ASN A 76 -4.18 13.11 -11.25
CA ASN A 76 -3.43 14.28 -10.85
C ASN A 76 -3.59 15.37 -11.91
N THR A 77 -4.35 16.41 -11.56
CA THR A 77 -4.64 17.55 -12.43
C THR A 77 -3.54 18.62 -12.40
N SER A 78 -2.50 18.45 -11.58
CA SER A 78 -1.39 19.40 -11.48
C SER A 78 -0.66 19.53 -12.81
N LYS A 79 -0.37 20.78 -13.19
CA LYS A 79 0.41 21.10 -14.39
C LYS A 79 1.88 20.69 -14.27
N ASP A 80 2.38 20.58 -13.05
CA ASP A 80 3.76 20.18 -12.74
C ASP A 80 3.92 18.67 -12.56
N PHE A 81 2.84 17.90 -12.81
CA PHE A 81 2.89 16.46 -12.71
C PHE A 81 3.84 15.90 -13.79
N ASP A 82 4.76 15.02 -13.38
CA ASP A 82 5.64 14.27 -14.29
C ASP A 82 5.13 12.83 -14.44
N LEU A 83 4.69 12.49 -15.66
CA LEU A 83 4.09 11.19 -15.98
C LEU A 83 5.13 10.10 -15.90
N ARG A 84 6.34 10.36 -16.41
CA ARG A 84 7.39 9.36 -16.46
C ARG A 84 7.79 8.98 -15.04
N ALA A 85 8.10 9.98 -14.22
CA ALA A 85 8.46 9.77 -12.82
C ALA A 85 7.35 9.07 -12.02
N HIS A 86 6.08 9.42 -12.29
CA HIS A 86 4.94 8.76 -11.66
C HIS A 86 4.85 7.28 -12.03
N ILE A 87 5.00 6.93 -13.31
CA ILE A 87 4.92 5.55 -13.78
C ILE A 87 6.11 4.72 -13.26
N GLU A 88 7.33 5.28 -13.28
CA GLU A 88 8.50 4.64 -12.67
C GLU A 88 8.31 4.46 -11.15
N GLY A 89 7.78 5.46 -10.44
CA GLY A 89 7.46 5.39 -9.01
C GLY A 89 6.34 4.39 -8.66
N SER A 90 5.52 4.01 -9.65
CA SER A 90 4.54 2.91 -9.54
C SER A 90 5.16 1.52 -9.72
N GLY A 91 6.48 1.44 -9.98
CA GLY A 91 7.26 0.20 -10.07
C GLY A 91 7.50 -0.30 -11.49
N HIS A 92 7.19 0.51 -12.52
CA HIS A 92 7.39 0.12 -13.91
C HIS A 92 8.81 0.40 -14.38
N LEU A 93 9.47 -0.61 -14.93
CA LEU A 93 10.78 -0.48 -15.58
C LEU A 93 10.58 -0.13 -17.06
N LEU A 94 10.48 1.17 -17.36
CA LEU A 94 10.16 1.66 -18.71
C LEU A 94 11.19 1.24 -19.77
N ASP A 95 12.47 1.12 -19.40
CA ASP A 95 13.54 0.72 -20.31
C ASP A 95 13.40 -0.73 -20.80
N MET A 96 12.67 -1.56 -20.03
CA MET A 96 12.38 -2.97 -20.36
C MET A 96 11.07 -3.13 -21.16
N CYS A 97 10.37 -2.05 -21.49
CA CYS A 97 9.10 -2.09 -22.20
C CYS A 97 9.18 -1.35 -23.55
N PRO A 98 9.72 -1.97 -24.62
CA PRO A 98 9.92 -1.30 -25.91
C PRO A 98 8.62 -0.98 -26.66
N HIS A 99 7.48 -1.44 -26.16
CA HIS A 99 6.17 -1.25 -26.77
C HIS A 99 5.52 0.09 -26.42
N VAL A 100 6.07 0.80 -25.43
CA VAL A 100 5.58 2.10 -24.97
C VAL A 100 6.70 3.12 -24.95
N ILE A 101 6.34 4.38 -25.23
CA ILE A 101 7.24 5.53 -25.15
C ILE A 101 6.60 6.49 -24.16
N VAL A 102 7.20 6.60 -22.97
CA VAL A 102 6.72 7.47 -21.90
C VAL A 102 7.68 8.64 -21.71
N THR A 103 7.09 9.83 -21.77
CA THR A 103 7.69 11.14 -21.51
C THR A 103 7.01 11.75 -20.29
N ASN A 104 7.52 12.87 -19.78
CA ASN A 104 6.93 13.62 -18.67
C ASN A 104 5.46 14.03 -18.87
N HIS A 105 4.97 14.17 -20.11
CA HIS A 105 3.60 14.61 -20.38
C HIS A 105 2.81 13.69 -21.34
N SER A 106 3.38 12.56 -21.77
CA SER A 106 2.72 11.70 -22.75
C SER A 106 3.22 10.26 -22.72
N CYS A 107 2.30 9.32 -22.97
CA CYS A 107 2.59 7.91 -23.22
C CYS A 107 2.06 7.54 -24.60
N ARG A 108 2.87 6.82 -25.39
CA ARG A 108 2.52 6.41 -26.75
C ARG A 108 2.83 4.93 -26.96
N GLY A 109 2.06 4.27 -27.81
CA GLY A 109 2.24 2.84 -28.05
C GLY A 109 1.13 2.23 -28.89
N PHE A 110 1.39 1.04 -29.46
CA PHE A 110 0.38 0.32 -30.20
C PHE A 110 -0.53 -0.50 -29.27
N LEU A 111 -1.83 -0.38 -29.46
CA LEU A 111 -2.84 -1.27 -28.87
C LEU A 111 -3.76 -1.80 -29.97
N HIS A 112 -4.32 -2.98 -29.76
CA HIS A 112 -5.45 -3.44 -30.58
C HIS A 112 -6.74 -2.99 -29.94
N LYS A 113 -7.57 -2.26 -30.69
CA LYS A 113 -8.88 -1.82 -30.21
C LYS A 113 -10.02 -2.50 -30.95
N MET A 114 -11.09 -2.86 -30.24
CA MET A 114 -12.32 -3.33 -30.87
C MET A 114 -13.08 -2.16 -31.52
N GLY A 115 -13.59 -2.37 -32.73
CA GLY A 115 -14.45 -1.41 -33.43
C GLY A 115 -15.80 -1.22 -32.70
N GLY A 116 -16.40 -0.03 -32.88
CA GLY A 116 -17.64 0.34 -32.17
C GLY A 116 -18.86 -0.36 -32.75
N ARG A 117 -19.19 -0.01 -34.00
CA ARG A 117 -20.29 -0.61 -34.78
C ARG A 117 -19.94 -2.03 -35.23
N ILE A 118 -18.79 -2.18 -35.91
CA ILE A 118 -18.29 -3.47 -36.36
C ILE A 118 -17.24 -3.94 -35.36
N LYS A 119 -17.48 -5.08 -34.70
CA LYS A 119 -16.63 -5.63 -33.63
C LYS A 119 -15.34 -6.28 -34.14
N THR A 120 -14.64 -5.61 -35.06
CA THR A 120 -13.32 -6.04 -35.57
C THR A 120 -12.20 -5.43 -34.73
N TRP A 121 -11.13 -6.18 -34.52
CA TRP A 121 -9.93 -5.71 -33.84
C TRP A 121 -9.00 -5.01 -34.82
N LYS A 122 -8.52 -3.82 -34.46
CA LYS A 122 -7.59 -3.04 -35.29
C LYS A 122 -6.44 -2.52 -34.44
N LYS A 123 -5.20 -2.75 -34.89
CA LYS A 123 -4.00 -2.13 -34.33
C LYS A 123 -4.02 -0.62 -34.58
N ARG A 124 -3.85 0.17 -33.54
CA ARG A 124 -3.84 1.63 -33.59
C ARG A 124 -2.74 2.18 -32.69
N TRP A 125 -2.15 3.28 -33.12
CA TRP A 125 -1.18 4.01 -32.31
C TRP A 125 -1.93 4.92 -31.35
N PHE A 126 -1.88 4.61 -30.06
CA PHE A 126 -2.49 5.41 -29.02
C PHE A 126 -1.50 6.42 -28.48
N VAL A 127 -2.02 7.60 -28.13
CA VAL A 127 -1.28 8.72 -27.56
C VAL A 127 -2.11 9.26 -26.39
N PHE A 128 -1.63 9.04 -25.17
CA PHE A 128 -2.08 9.77 -23.99
C PHE A 128 -1.32 11.10 -23.94
N ASP A 129 -2.03 12.22 -23.96
CA ASP A 129 -1.45 13.56 -24.01
C ASP A 129 -2.03 14.39 -22.86
N ARG A 130 -1.21 14.66 -21.84
CA ARG A 130 -1.63 15.45 -20.68
C ARG A 130 -1.84 16.92 -21.00
N MET A 131 -1.04 17.48 -21.88
CA MET A 131 -1.16 18.90 -22.25
C MET A 131 -2.49 19.15 -22.95
N LYS A 132 -2.92 18.20 -23.80
CA LYS A 132 -4.24 18.26 -24.45
C LYS A 132 -5.38 17.69 -23.61
N ARG A 133 -5.07 17.07 -22.46
CA ARG A 133 -6.01 16.36 -21.57
C ARG A 133 -6.88 15.34 -22.33
N LYS A 134 -6.25 14.59 -23.24
CA LYS A 134 -6.93 13.67 -24.15
C LYS A 134 -6.12 12.41 -24.40
N VAL A 135 -6.85 11.32 -24.66
CA VAL A 135 -6.33 10.11 -25.29
C VAL A 135 -6.72 10.15 -26.77
N LEU A 136 -5.73 10.07 -27.65
CA LEU A 136 -5.90 10.10 -29.10
C LEU A 136 -5.48 8.74 -29.66
N TYR A 137 -6.07 8.33 -30.78
CA TYR A 137 -5.54 7.18 -31.52
C TYR A 137 -5.54 7.39 -33.02
N TYR A 138 -4.47 6.91 -33.63
CA TYR A 138 -4.11 7.11 -35.02
C TYR A 138 -4.00 5.78 -35.74
N THR A 139 -3.90 5.85 -37.07
CA THR A 139 -3.67 4.65 -37.90
C THR A 139 -2.33 4.00 -37.55
N ASP A 140 -1.29 4.81 -37.34
CA ASP A 140 0.09 4.38 -37.09
C ASP A 140 0.88 5.46 -36.33
N LYS A 141 2.18 5.21 -36.13
CA LYS A 141 3.11 6.05 -35.36
C LYS A 141 3.43 7.40 -36.00
N THR A 142 2.99 7.68 -37.23
CA THR A 142 3.20 8.99 -37.87
C THR A 142 2.31 10.07 -37.25
N GLU A 143 1.26 9.68 -36.51
CA GLU A 143 0.33 10.59 -35.85
C GLU A 143 -0.39 11.56 -36.83
N THR A 144 -0.46 11.20 -38.12
CA THR A 144 -1.07 12.03 -39.18
C THR A 144 -2.59 11.81 -39.30
N LYS A 145 -3.02 10.54 -39.34
CA LYS A 145 -4.42 10.17 -39.58
C LYS A 145 -5.15 9.83 -38.28
N LEU A 146 -5.69 10.86 -37.63
CA LEU A 146 -6.49 10.73 -36.42
C LEU A 146 -7.74 9.87 -36.68
N LYS A 147 -8.04 8.95 -35.76
CA LYS A 147 -9.21 8.05 -35.84
C LYS A 147 -10.21 8.25 -34.72
N GLY A 148 -9.79 8.79 -33.59
CA GLY A 148 -10.69 9.18 -32.52
C GLY A 148 -9.92 9.79 -31.36
N SER A 149 -10.68 10.44 -30.48
CA SER A 149 -10.20 11.12 -29.30
C SER A 149 -11.15 10.86 -28.14
N VAL A 150 -10.61 10.78 -26.93
CA VAL A 150 -11.35 10.67 -25.68
C VAL A 150 -10.80 11.72 -24.73
N CYS A 151 -11.65 12.60 -24.21
CA CYS A 151 -11.26 13.56 -23.18
C CYS A 151 -11.07 12.84 -21.84
N PHE A 152 -10.12 13.30 -21.03
CA PHE A 152 -9.89 12.80 -19.67
C PHE A 152 -11.14 12.82 -18.79
N GLN A 153 -11.90 13.92 -18.89
CA GLN A 153 -13.21 14.09 -18.26
C GLN A 153 -14.25 13.05 -18.69
N ALA A 154 -14.07 12.42 -19.85
CA ALA A 154 -15.01 11.39 -20.32
C ALA A 154 -14.69 10.01 -19.78
N ILE A 155 -13.51 9.78 -19.19
CA ILE A 155 -13.06 8.46 -18.72
C ILE A 155 -13.56 8.26 -17.30
N GLU A 156 -14.51 7.36 -17.13
CA GLU A 156 -15.08 7.02 -15.82
C GLU A 156 -14.25 5.96 -15.12
N GLU A 157 -13.88 4.91 -15.84
CA GLU A 157 -13.25 3.72 -15.26
C GLU A 157 -12.24 3.12 -16.23
N VAL A 158 -11.18 2.55 -15.69
CA VAL A 158 -10.20 1.75 -16.42
C VAL A 158 -10.04 0.43 -15.66
N TYR A 159 -10.19 -0.71 -16.31
CA TYR A 159 -10.17 -2.01 -15.62
C TYR A 159 -9.78 -3.15 -16.54
N VAL A 160 -9.28 -4.25 -15.97
CA VAL A 160 -8.98 -5.48 -16.71
C VAL A 160 -10.27 -6.25 -16.98
N ASP A 161 -10.45 -6.79 -18.19
CA ASP A 161 -11.63 -7.57 -18.56
C ASP A 161 -11.52 -9.03 -18.04
N HIS A 162 -11.56 -9.19 -16.72
CA HIS A 162 -11.43 -10.51 -16.07
C HIS A 162 -12.52 -11.49 -16.48
N LEU A 163 -13.72 -10.96 -16.76
CA LEU A 163 -14.88 -11.75 -17.17
C LEU A 163 -14.86 -12.12 -18.66
N ARG A 164 -13.87 -11.63 -19.43
CA ARG A 164 -13.72 -11.89 -20.88
C ARG A 164 -15.01 -11.60 -21.64
N THR A 165 -15.59 -10.43 -21.36
CA THR A 165 -16.87 -10.00 -21.90
C THR A 165 -16.86 -9.89 -23.43
N VAL A 166 -15.68 -9.85 -24.05
CA VAL A 166 -15.49 -9.84 -25.51
C VAL A 166 -14.54 -10.93 -26.01
N LYS A 167 -14.81 -11.41 -27.24
CA LYS A 167 -13.91 -12.32 -27.97
C LYS A 167 -12.69 -11.56 -28.51
N SER A 168 -11.70 -11.37 -27.66
CA SER A 168 -10.44 -10.69 -27.98
C SER A 168 -9.34 -11.66 -28.46
N PRO A 169 -8.36 -11.19 -29.25
CA PRO A 169 -7.22 -12.00 -29.69
C PRO A 169 -6.36 -12.53 -28.54
N SER A 170 -6.33 -11.83 -27.40
CA SER A 170 -5.53 -12.21 -26.24
C SER A 170 -6.27 -11.84 -24.94
N PRO A 171 -7.21 -12.67 -24.47
CA PRO A 171 -8.09 -12.33 -23.34
C PRO A 171 -7.37 -11.96 -22.04
N LYS A 172 -6.19 -12.54 -21.77
CA LYS A 172 -5.37 -12.21 -20.59
C LYS A 172 -4.72 -10.83 -20.64
N LEU A 173 -4.66 -10.21 -21.82
CA LEU A 173 -4.04 -8.91 -22.08
C LEU A 173 -5.09 -7.86 -22.45
N THR A 174 -6.37 -8.15 -22.18
CA THR A 174 -7.51 -7.30 -22.52
C THR A 174 -7.91 -6.45 -21.33
N PHE A 175 -8.03 -5.15 -21.56
CA PHE A 175 -8.50 -4.19 -20.60
C PHE A 175 -9.48 -3.21 -21.26
N CYS A 176 -10.21 -2.49 -20.42
CA CYS A 176 -11.29 -1.61 -20.78
C CYS A 176 -10.96 -0.20 -20.31
N MET A 177 -11.21 0.78 -21.19
CA MET A 177 -11.35 2.18 -20.84
C MET A 177 -12.82 2.54 -21.08
N LYS A 178 -13.57 2.74 -20.01
CA LYS A 178 -15.00 3.05 -20.05
C LYS A 178 -15.19 4.57 -20.02
N THR A 179 -15.98 5.05 -20.97
CA THR A 179 -16.40 6.44 -21.06
C THR A 179 -17.92 6.54 -20.96
N PHE A 180 -18.44 7.74 -20.71
CA PHE A 180 -19.90 8.00 -20.60
C PHE A 180 -20.71 7.42 -21.76
N ASP A 181 -20.17 7.49 -22.97
CA ASP A 181 -20.85 7.10 -24.20
C ASP A 181 -20.50 5.67 -24.65
N ARG A 182 -19.37 5.11 -24.18
CA ARG A 182 -18.81 3.90 -24.76
C ARG A 182 -17.71 3.22 -23.92
N THR A 183 -17.69 1.89 -23.97
CA THR A 183 -16.51 1.12 -23.55
C THR A 183 -15.53 0.85 -24.70
N TYR A 184 -14.27 1.21 -24.50
CA TYR A 184 -13.15 0.88 -25.37
C TYR A 184 -12.46 -0.39 -24.86
N TYR A 185 -12.63 -1.48 -25.60
CA TYR A 185 -11.90 -2.73 -25.36
C TYR A 185 -10.56 -2.69 -26.09
N LEU A 186 -9.48 -2.87 -25.33
CA LEU A 186 -8.09 -2.71 -25.74
C LEU A 186 -7.30 -3.97 -25.40
N VAL A 187 -6.38 -4.35 -26.28
CA VAL A 187 -5.43 -5.46 -26.05
C VAL A 187 -4.02 -4.93 -26.17
N ALA A 188 -3.25 -5.15 -25.11
CA ALA A 188 -1.84 -4.81 -25.06
C ALA A 188 -0.96 -5.93 -25.66
N PRO A 189 0.23 -5.61 -26.19
CA PRO A 189 1.17 -6.61 -26.70
C PRO A 189 1.84 -7.45 -25.60
N SER A 190 1.90 -6.96 -24.36
CA SER A 190 2.50 -7.68 -23.22
C SER A 190 1.79 -7.33 -21.89
N PRO A 191 1.93 -8.15 -20.83
CA PRO A 191 1.41 -7.83 -19.50
C PRO A 191 1.95 -6.50 -18.96
N GLU A 192 3.24 -6.24 -19.12
CA GLU A 192 3.91 -5.02 -18.66
C GLU A 192 3.30 -3.82 -19.36
N THR A 193 3.16 -3.90 -20.70
CA THR A 193 2.52 -2.85 -21.51
C THR A 193 1.09 -2.57 -21.05
N MET A 194 0.32 -3.62 -20.74
CA MET A 194 -1.05 -3.48 -20.23
C MET A 194 -1.07 -2.69 -18.92
N THR A 195 -0.25 -3.08 -17.96
CA THR A 195 -0.21 -2.44 -16.64
C THR A 195 0.25 -0.99 -16.72
N ILE A 196 1.24 -0.67 -17.58
CA ILE A 196 1.66 0.71 -17.84
C ILE A 196 0.50 1.53 -18.42
N TRP A 197 -0.21 1.02 -19.42
CA TRP A 197 -1.35 1.74 -20.01
C TRP A 197 -2.49 1.97 -19.01
N ILE A 198 -2.77 1.01 -18.13
CA ILE A 198 -3.77 1.16 -17.07
C ILE A 198 -3.39 2.30 -16.12
N ASP A 199 -2.15 2.30 -15.61
CA ASP A 199 -1.69 3.33 -14.67
C ASP A 199 -1.61 4.72 -15.33
N VAL A 200 -1.17 4.77 -16.60
CA VAL A 200 -1.19 6.00 -17.40
C VAL A 200 -2.61 6.54 -17.52
N LEU A 201 -3.58 5.71 -17.91
CA LEU A 201 -4.96 6.14 -18.11
C LEU A 201 -5.62 6.56 -16.79
N PHE A 202 -5.37 5.84 -15.70
CA PHE A 202 -5.85 6.23 -14.37
C PHE A 202 -5.35 7.61 -13.95
N SER A 203 -4.07 7.91 -14.23
CA SER A 203 -3.47 9.21 -13.87
C SER A 203 -4.17 10.42 -14.51
N GLY A 204 -4.95 10.21 -15.57
CA GLY A 204 -5.73 11.25 -16.24
C GLY A 204 -7.23 10.97 -16.33
N ALA A 205 -7.76 9.91 -15.73
CA ALA A 205 -9.20 9.64 -15.78
C ALA A 205 -9.93 10.57 -14.82
N GLU A 206 -10.83 11.43 -15.28
CA GLU A 206 -11.47 12.46 -14.43
C GLU A 206 -13.00 12.38 -14.44
N GLY A 207 -13.59 11.44 -15.18
CA GLY A 207 -15.04 11.33 -15.32
C GLY A 207 -15.78 11.02 -14.01
N TYR A 208 -15.09 10.46 -13.02
CA TYR A 208 -15.64 10.23 -11.69
C TYR A 208 -15.70 11.49 -10.80
N GLN A 209 -15.04 12.59 -11.17
CA GLN A 209 -15.07 13.82 -10.36
C GLN A 209 -16.44 14.51 -10.35
N GLN A 210 -17.35 14.18 -11.28
CA GLN A 210 -18.70 14.74 -11.32
C GLN A 210 -19.58 14.35 -10.11
N PHE A 211 -19.18 13.33 -9.34
CA PHE A 211 -19.93 12.90 -8.14
C PHE A 211 -19.54 13.65 -6.86
N PHE A 212 -18.45 14.42 -6.85
CA PHE A 212 -17.99 15.15 -5.65
C PHE A 212 -18.46 16.60 -5.58
N ASP A 213 -19.03 17.13 -6.68
CA ASP A 213 -19.56 18.50 -6.76
C ASP A 213 -21.11 18.57 -6.69
N SER A 214 -21.77 17.49 -6.23
CA SER A 214 -23.25 17.41 -6.09
C SER A 214 -23.70 17.47 -4.63
#